data_AF-A0A9W7JBD0-F1
#
_entry.id   AF-A0A9W7JBD0-F1
#
_cell.length_a   1.000
_cell.length_b   1.000
_cell.length_c   1.000
_cell.angle_alpha   90.00
_cell.angle_beta   90.00
_cell.angle_gamma   90.00
#
_symmetry.space_group_name_H-M   'P 1'
#
loop_
_entity.id
_entity.type
_entity.pdbx_description
1 polymer ?
#
loop_
_entity_poly.entity_id
_entity_poly.type
_entity_poly.pdbx_seq_one_letter_code
_entity_poly.pdbx_strand_id
1 'polypeptide(L)'
;MTQSIDKQPFFDGTYYAHWKTKMKFFIKSRDYKLWDIVEDGPFVPQRSKAEWSVDDRKKMELNCKALHILFCAFGPSIYEKMSSCESAKEVWDKLEVTYEGTDEVKETNIGLLTLEYENFKMDPEENIEKMFDRFSTITNGLKGYGEAILEEKLVRKLIYSLPESWDSKRTAIIEAKNLKTLKLDELMGSLLTNQIMKKKK
;
A
#
# COMPACT_ATOMS: atom_id res chain seq x y z
N MET A 1 22.11 4.13 11.51
CA MET A 1 22.78 3.76 10.24
C MET A 1 22.03 4.43 9.10
N THR A 2 22.60 5.49 8.53
CA THR A 2 22.04 6.20 7.37
C THR A 2 22.12 5.29 6.15
N GLN A 3 20.97 4.83 5.65
CA GLN A 3 20.90 4.06 4.42
C GLN A 3 21.28 4.99 3.27
N SER A 4 22.36 4.68 2.53
CA SER A 4 22.81 5.49 1.40
C SER A 4 21.70 5.63 0.36
N ILE A 5 21.40 6.86 -0.05
CA ILE A 5 20.36 7.21 -1.04
C ILE A 5 20.67 6.58 -2.42
N ASP A 6 21.94 6.25 -2.66
CA ASP A 6 22.39 5.66 -3.92
C ASP A 6 22.28 4.14 -4.00
N LYS A 7 22.05 3.45 -2.88
CA LYS A 7 22.05 1.99 -2.87
C LYS A 7 20.73 1.45 -3.40
N GLN A 8 20.80 0.78 -4.54
CA GLN A 8 19.68 0.10 -5.15
C GLN A 8 19.04 -0.92 -4.17
N PRO A 9 17.70 -0.94 -4.03
CA PRO A 9 17.01 -1.91 -3.17
C PRO A 9 17.15 -3.33 -3.72
N PHE A 10 17.84 -4.20 -2.98
CA PHE A 10 17.96 -5.62 -3.33
C PHE A 10 16.69 -6.39 -2.98
N PHE A 11 16.33 -7.38 -3.80
CA PHE A 11 15.16 -8.23 -3.63
C PHE A 11 15.51 -9.71 -3.69
N ASP A 12 15.22 -10.41 -2.59
CA ASP A 12 15.41 -11.86 -2.45
C ASP A 12 14.09 -12.65 -2.53
N GLY A 13 12.96 -11.96 -2.72
CA GLY A 13 11.62 -12.57 -2.70
C GLY A 13 10.84 -12.36 -1.41
N THR A 14 11.41 -11.70 -0.40
CA THR A 14 10.73 -11.42 0.87
C THR A 14 10.35 -9.94 1.00
N TYR A 15 9.35 -9.65 1.84
CA TYR A 15 8.88 -8.29 2.12
C TYR A 15 8.58 -7.45 0.85
N TYR A 16 7.91 -8.07 -0.14
CA TYR A 16 7.69 -7.47 -1.46
C TYR A 16 7.08 -6.07 -1.40
N ALA A 17 6.03 -5.83 -0.59
CA ALA A 17 5.41 -4.50 -0.47
C ALA A 17 6.40 -3.39 -0.06
N HIS A 18 7.33 -3.71 0.85
CA HIS A 18 8.38 -2.78 1.28
C HIS A 18 9.42 -2.56 0.18
N TRP A 19 9.86 -3.64 -0.47
CA TRP A 19 10.80 -3.55 -1.59
C TRP A 19 10.21 -2.77 -2.77
N LYS A 20 8.97 -3.07 -3.17
CA LYS A 20 8.22 -2.41 -4.25
C LYS A 20 8.17 -0.91 -4.04
N THR A 21 7.81 -0.47 -2.82
CA THR A 21 7.79 0.94 -2.45
C THR A 21 9.16 1.59 -2.58
N LYS A 22 10.22 0.96 -2.04
CA LYS A 22 11.59 1.47 -2.15
C LYS A 22 12.08 1.53 -3.60
N MET A 23 11.81 0.49 -4.39
CA MET A 23 12.22 0.42 -5.79
C MET A 23 11.51 1.47 -6.63
N LYS A 24 10.21 1.68 -6.43
CA LYS A 24 9.43 2.75 -7.08
C LYS A 24 10.08 4.12 -6.82
N PHE A 25 10.41 4.44 -5.57
CA PHE A 25 11.07 5.71 -5.25
C PHE A 25 12.50 5.79 -5.80
N PHE A 26 13.25 4.68 -5.81
CA PHE A 26 14.61 4.64 -6.38
C PHE A 26 14.62 4.89 -7.89
N ILE A 27 13.68 4.31 -8.65
CA ILE A 27 13.57 4.55 -10.09
C ILE A 27 13.17 6.00 -10.35
N LYS A 28 12.16 6.52 -9.63
CA LYS A 28 11.70 7.92 -9.76
C LYS A 28 12.78 8.94 -9.42
N SER A 29 13.64 8.66 -8.44
CA SER A 29 14.73 9.57 -8.06
C SER A 29 15.88 9.58 -9.07
N ARG A 30 16.06 8.49 -9.85
CA ARG A 30 17.05 8.41 -10.93
C ARG A 30 16.61 9.20 -12.16
N ASP A 31 15.39 8.93 -12.63
CA ASP A 31 14.72 9.71 -13.69
C ASP A 31 13.23 9.32 -13.68
N TYR A 32 12.35 10.31 -13.56
CA TYR A 32 10.91 10.07 -13.54
C TYR A 32 10.42 9.36 -14.81
N LYS A 33 11.05 9.61 -15.96
CA LYS A 33 10.70 8.96 -17.23
C LYS A 33 10.98 7.47 -17.26
N LEU A 34 11.88 6.97 -16.41
CA LEU A 34 12.08 5.52 -16.25
C LEU A 34 10.86 4.89 -15.58
N TRP A 35 10.26 5.58 -14.62
CA TRP A 35 9.04 5.10 -13.97
C TRP A 35 7.87 5.08 -14.95
N ASP A 36 7.70 6.12 -15.77
CA ASP A 36 6.65 6.14 -16.81
C ASP A 36 6.77 4.92 -17.75
N ILE A 37 7.99 4.48 -18.10
CA ILE A 37 8.19 3.26 -18.90
C ILE A 37 7.83 1.97 -18.15
N VAL A 38 8.07 1.93 -16.84
CA VAL A 38 7.72 0.78 -15.98
C VAL A 38 6.20 0.71 -15.74
N GLU A 39 5.53 1.85 -15.61
CA GLU A 39 4.10 1.95 -15.30
C GLU A 39 3.23 1.82 -16.57
N ASP A 40 3.55 2.58 -17.62
CA ASP A 40 2.75 2.74 -18.85
C ASP A 40 3.26 1.92 -20.05
N GLY A 41 4.33 1.15 -19.89
CA GLY A 41 4.82 0.25 -20.92
C GLY A 41 3.82 -0.87 -21.27
N PRO A 42 4.17 -1.79 -22.18
CA PRO A 42 5.41 -1.82 -22.95
C PRO A 42 5.36 -0.82 -24.11
N PHE A 43 6.45 -0.08 -24.31
CA PHE A 43 6.63 0.65 -25.55
C PHE A 43 7.39 -0.23 -26.55
N VAL A 44 6.65 -0.95 -27.38
CA VAL A 44 7.20 -1.67 -28.53
C VAL A 44 6.75 -0.95 -29.80
N PRO A 45 7.65 -0.26 -30.52
CA PRO A 45 7.31 0.25 -31.84
C PRO A 45 6.89 -0.90 -32.75
N GLN A 46 5.70 -0.83 -33.36
CA GLN A 46 5.22 -1.87 -34.28
C GLN A 46 5.95 -1.89 -35.64
N ARG A 47 6.82 -0.91 -35.87
CA ARG A 47 7.60 -0.73 -37.10
C ARG A 47 8.99 -1.33 -36.97
N SER A 48 9.61 -1.61 -38.12
CA SER A 48 10.96 -2.17 -38.16
C SER A 48 11.98 -1.21 -37.53
N LYS A 49 13.06 -1.74 -36.93
CA LYS A 49 14.11 -0.93 -36.28
C LYS A 49 14.71 0.15 -37.19
N ALA A 50 14.69 -0.07 -38.50
CA ALA A 50 15.15 0.88 -39.51
C ALA A 50 14.26 2.13 -39.60
N GLU A 51 12.97 2.02 -39.25
CA GLU A 51 11.96 3.08 -39.37
C GLU A 51 11.71 3.81 -38.05
N TRP A 52 12.41 3.44 -36.98
CA TRP A 52 12.23 4.03 -35.66
C TRP A 52 12.56 5.52 -35.65
N SER A 53 11.63 6.32 -35.10
CA SER A 53 11.91 7.73 -34.83
C SER A 53 12.96 7.89 -33.73
N VAL A 54 13.45 9.11 -33.57
CA VAL A 54 14.32 9.48 -32.44
C VAL A 54 13.63 9.18 -31.10
N ASP A 55 12.33 9.45 -31.00
CA ASP A 55 11.54 9.20 -29.79
C ASP A 55 11.40 7.70 -29.50
N ASP A 56 11.23 6.87 -30.52
CA ASP A 56 11.14 5.41 -30.34
C ASP A 56 12.44 4.84 -29.76
N ARG A 57 13.58 5.26 -30.33
CA ARG A 57 14.91 4.86 -29.85
C ARG A 57 15.12 5.29 -28.40
N LYS A 58 14.67 6.51 -28.06
CA LYS A 58 14.78 7.05 -26.70
C LYS A 58 13.94 6.26 -25.69
N LYS A 59 12.70 5.91 -26.03
CA LYS A 59 11.85 5.08 -25.17
C LYS A 59 12.42 3.67 -25.00
N MET A 60 12.99 3.10 -26.06
CA MET A 60 13.68 1.80 -25.96
C MET A 60 14.92 1.86 -25.06
N GLU A 61 15.72 2.93 -25.17
CA GLU A 61 16.86 3.16 -24.28
C GLU A 61 16.42 3.26 -22.80
N LEU A 62 15.33 3.98 -22.52
CA LEU A 62 14.74 4.06 -21.18
C LEU A 62 14.25 2.68 -20.69
N ASN A 63 13.61 1.88 -21.55
CA ASN A 63 13.22 0.50 -21.22
C ASN A 63 14.43 -0.36 -20.86
N CYS A 64 15.51 -0.32 -21.65
CA CYS A 64 16.74 -1.05 -21.35
C CYS A 64 17.37 -0.61 -20.02
N LYS A 65 17.36 0.70 -19.71
CA LYS A 65 17.84 1.22 -18.43
C LYS A 65 16.97 0.77 -17.26
N ALA A 66 15.65 0.81 -17.40
CA ALA A 66 14.73 0.35 -16.38
C ALA A 66 14.87 -1.16 -16.12
N LEU A 67 14.99 -1.97 -17.18
CA LEU A 67 15.30 -3.40 -17.08
C LEU A 67 16.61 -3.65 -16.35
N HIS A 68 17.67 -2.91 -16.70
CA HIS A 68 18.96 -3.04 -16.05
C HIS A 68 18.86 -2.75 -14.54
N ILE A 69 18.16 -1.68 -14.15
CA ILE A 69 17.88 -1.37 -12.74
C ILE A 69 17.14 -2.53 -12.08
N LEU A 70 16.05 -3.05 -12.66
CA LEU A 70 15.27 -4.13 -12.06
C LEU A 70 16.11 -5.42 -11.91
N PHE A 71 16.79 -5.87 -12.97
CA PHE A 71 17.56 -7.11 -12.93
C PHE A 71 18.78 -7.03 -12.00
N CYS A 72 19.44 -5.87 -11.87
CA CYS A 72 20.52 -5.69 -10.89
C CYS A 72 20.02 -5.72 -9.43
N ALA A 73 18.71 -5.56 -9.19
CA ALA A 73 18.14 -5.63 -7.84
C ALA A 73 17.81 -7.07 -7.44
N PHE A 74 17.72 -7.99 -8.39
CA PHE A 74 17.21 -9.32 -8.14
C PHE A 74 18.29 -10.27 -7.62
N GLY A 75 17.95 -11.01 -6.57
CA GLY A 75 18.65 -12.23 -6.21
C GLY A 75 18.44 -13.34 -7.25
N PRO A 76 19.25 -14.41 -7.23
CA PRO A 76 19.24 -15.45 -8.26
C PRO A 76 17.85 -16.05 -8.55
N SER A 77 17.08 -16.35 -7.49
CA SER A 77 15.74 -16.94 -7.64
C SER A 77 14.75 -16.00 -8.34
N ILE A 78 14.85 -14.70 -8.06
CA ILE A 78 13.96 -13.70 -8.68
C ILE A 78 14.38 -13.48 -10.13
N TYR A 79 15.69 -13.39 -10.38
CA TYR A 79 16.23 -13.28 -11.72
C TYR A 79 15.74 -14.42 -12.60
N GLU A 80 15.83 -15.67 -12.14
CA GLU A 80 15.37 -16.84 -12.89
C GLU A 80 13.89 -16.72 -13.29
N LYS A 81 13.02 -16.34 -12.35
CA LYS A 81 11.58 -16.14 -12.59
C LYS A 81 11.27 -15.03 -13.60
N MET A 82 12.09 -13.96 -13.61
CA MET A 82 11.86 -12.77 -14.44
C MET A 82 12.66 -12.79 -15.75
N SER A 83 13.59 -13.73 -15.93
CA SER A 83 14.54 -13.78 -17.06
C SER A 83 13.90 -13.86 -18.44
N SER A 84 12.64 -14.33 -18.52
CA SER A 84 11.89 -14.42 -19.78
C SER A 84 11.26 -13.09 -20.23
N CYS A 85 11.22 -12.08 -19.35
CA CYS A 85 10.50 -10.84 -19.62
C CYS A 85 11.33 -9.89 -20.50
N GLU A 86 10.69 -9.31 -21.51
CA GLU A 86 11.36 -8.49 -22.54
C GLU A 86 11.27 -6.98 -22.26
N SER A 87 10.40 -6.56 -21.33
CA SER A 87 10.19 -5.16 -20.99
C SER A 87 10.15 -4.93 -19.48
N ALA A 88 10.51 -3.71 -19.06
CA ALA A 88 10.51 -3.34 -17.65
C ALA A 88 9.09 -3.41 -17.06
N LYS A 89 8.08 -3.07 -17.87
CA LYS A 89 6.67 -3.24 -17.55
C LYS A 89 6.32 -4.69 -17.28
N GLU A 90 6.68 -5.60 -18.19
CA GLU A 90 6.38 -7.02 -18.04
C GLU A 90 7.03 -7.61 -16.77
N VAL A 91 8.28 -7.23 -16.48
CA VAL A 91 8.93 -7.59 -15.21
C VAL A 91 8.13 -7.08 -14.01
N TRP A 92 7.69 -5.82 -14.05
CA TRP A 92 6.95 -5.20 -12.96
C TRP A 92 5.57 -5.86 -12.75
N ASP A 93 4.82 -6.07 -13.82
CA ASP A 93 3.50 -6.72 -13.78
C ASP A 93 3.61 -8.17 -13.30
N LYS A 94 4.62 -8.90 -13.79
CA LYS A 94 4.86 -10.28 -13.34
C LYS A 94 5.25 -10.35 -11.87
N LEU A 95 6.02 -9.39 -11.36
CA LEU A 95 6.30 -9.26 -9.93
C LEU A 95 5.01 -9.02 -9.14
N GLU A 96 4.14 -8.10 -9.58
CA GLU A 96 2.86 -7.88 -8.92
C GLU A 96 2.01 -9.14 -8.89
N VAL A 97 1.84 -9.83 -10.02
CA VAL A 97 1.09 -11.09 -10.07
C VAL A 97 1.70 -12.16 -9.16
N THR A 98 3.03 -12.29 -9.14
CA THR A 98 3.71 -13.32 -8.35
C THR A 98 3.61 -13.09 -6.84
N TYR A 99 3.62 -11.82 -6.40
CA TYR A 99 3.77 -11.48 -4.98
C TYR A 99 2.54 -10.81 -4.34
N GLU A 100 1.65 -10.23 -5.13
CA GLU A 100 0.37 -9.64 -4.70
C GLU A 100 -0.84 -10.44 -5.20
N GLY A 101 -0.64 -11.37 -6.14
CA GLY A 101 -1.70 -12.13 -6.79
C GLY A 101 -2.22 -11.45 -8.05
N THR A 102 -3.07 -12.17 -8.79
CA THR A 102 -3.74 -11.62 -9.98
C THR A 102 -4.75 -10.54 -9.61
N ASP A 103 -5.25 -9.80 -10.60
CA ASP A 103 -6.26 -8.77 -10.35
C ASP A 103 -7.53 -9.37 -9.72
N GLU A 104 -7.93 -10.60 -10.07
CA GLU A 104 -9.05 -11.29 -9.42
C GLU A 104 -8.79 -11.57 -7.93
N VAL A 105 -7.55 -11.92 -7.57
CA VAL A 105 -7.16 -12.12 -6.17
C VAL A 105 -7.15 -10.79 -5.43
N LYS A 106 -6.65 -9.71 -6.05
CA LYS A 106 -6.66 -8.37 -5.48
C LYS A 106 -8.10 -7.90 -5.24
N GLU A 107 -8.99 -8.01 -6.22
CA GLU A 107 -10.41 -7.66 -6.10
C GLU A 107 -11.11 -8.49 -5.01
N THR A 108 -10.81 -9.78 -4.92
CA THR A 108 -11.33 -10.64 -3.84
C THR A 108 -10.87 -10.14 -2.46
N ASN A 109 -9.59 -9.79 -2.32
CA ASN A 109 -9.05 -9.25 -1.07
C ASN A 109 -9.67 -7.89 -0.72
N ILE A 110 -9.86 -7.00 -1.70
CA ILE A 110 -10.56 -5.72 -1.52
C ILE A 110 -11.98 -5.97 -1.02
N GLY A 111 -12.71 -6.91 -1.63
CA GLY A 111 -14.06 -7.28 -1.22
C GLY A 111 -14.13 -7.82 0.21
N LEU A 112 -13.21 -8.72 0.58
CA LEU A 112 -13.13 -9.27 1.94
C LEU A 112 -12.81 -8.19 2.98
N LEU A 113 -11.81 -7.34 2.72
CA LEU A 113 -11.46 -6.24 3.61
C LEU A 113 -12.58 -5.21 3.73
N THR A 114 -13.31 -4.95 2.65
CA THR A 114 -14.48 -4.07 2.66
C THR A 114 -15.59 -4.65 3.54
N LEU A 115 -15.86 -5.95 3.41
CA LEU A 115 -16.84 -6.63 4.27
C LEU A 115 -16.42 -6.63 5.75
N GLU A 116 -15.13 -6.87 6.03
CA GLU A 116 -14.57 -6.79 7.39
C GLU A 116 -14.70 -5.36 7.95
N TYR A 117 -14.39 -4.35 7.14
CA TYR A 117 -14.57 -2.96 7.52
C TYR A 117 -16.05 -2.66 7.79
N GLU A 118 -16.97 -3.00 6.90
CA GLU A 118 -18.40 -2.76 7.04
C GLU A 118 -19.00 -3.45 8.27
N ASN A 119 -18.54 -4.65 8.59
CA ASN A 119 -18.99 -5.40 9.77
C ASN A 119 -18.18 -5.12 11.03
N PHE A 120 -17.15 -4.26 10.95
CA PHE A 120 -16.25 -4.01 12.06
C PHE A 120 -17.00 -3.55 13.31
N LYS A 121 -16.81 -4.29 14.39
CA LYS A 121 -17.31 -4.02 15.74
C LYS A 121 -16.26 -4.40 16.75
N MET A 122 -16.36 -3.80 17.93
CA MET A 122 -15.50 -4.20 19.04
C MET A 122 -15.87 -5.61 19.51
N ASP A 123 -14.89 -6.50 19.58
CA ASP A 123 -15.08 -7.85 20.13
C ASP A 123 -15.31 -7.79 21.66
N PRO A 124 -16.07 -8.73 22.27
CA PRO A 124 -16.45 -8.65 23.69
C PRO A 124 -15.28 -8.57 24.68
N GLU A 125 -14.17 -9.26 24.37
CA GLU A 125 -13.00 -9.38 25.26
C GLU A 125 -11.79 -8.55 24.79
N GLU A 126 -11.94 -7.78 23.71
CA GLU A 126 -10.84 -6.95 23.22
C GLU A 126 -10.74 -5.63 23.99
N ASN A 127 -9.53 -5.05 24.04
CA ASN A 127 -9.31 -3.70 24.57
C ASN A 127 -9.21 -2.69 23.42
N ILE A 128 -9.18 -1.39 23.74
CA ILE A 128 -9.14 -0.34 22.72
C ILE A 128 -7.88 -0.44 21.84
N GLU A 129 -6.73 -0.83 22.42
CA GLU A 129 -5.48 -1.01 21.66
C GLU A 129 -5.63 -2.11 20.60
N LYS A 130 -6.08 -3.31 21.00
CA LYS A 130 -6.32 -4.44 20.09
C LYS A 130 -7.38 -4.14 19.03
N MET A 131 -8.47 -3.48 19.42
CA MET A 131 -9.50 -3.02 18.48
C MET A 131 -8.89 -2.08 17.44
N PHE A 132 -8.06 -1.13 17.88
CA PHE A 132 -7.42 -0.17 16.99
C PHE A 132 -6.39 -0.82 16.06
N ASP A 133 -5.62 -1.79 16.54
CA ASP A 133 -4.65 -2.55 15.73
C ASP A 133 -5.37 -3.33 14.61
N ARG A 134 -6.47 -4.01 14.93
CA ARG A 134 -7.35 -4.67 13.94
C ARG A 134 -7.90 -3.67 12.93
N PHE A 135 -8.48 -2.57 13.41
CA PHE A 135 -9.03 -1.52 12.56
C PHE A 135 -7.98 -0.91 11.62
N SER A 136 -6.79 -0.64 12.14
CA SER A 136 -5.65 -0.13 11.38
C SER A 136 -5.17 -1.13 10.34
N THR A 137 -5.16 -2.43 10.67
CA THR A 137 -4.78 -3.48 9.72
C THR A 137 -5.74 -3.51 8.52
N ILE A 138 -7.05 -3.48 8.76
CA ILE A 138 -8.08 -3.49 7.71
C ILE A 138 -7.97 -2.23 6.84
N THR A 139 -7.92 -1.05 7.47
CA THR A 139 -7.92 0.23 6.76
C THR A 139 -6.62 0.50 6.00
N ASN A 140 -5.47 0.06 6.54
CA ASN A 140 -4.20 0.10 5.81
C ASN A 140 -4.16 -0.92 4.67
N GLY A 141 -4.80 -2.09 4.83
CA GLY A 141 -4.98 -3.05 3.74
C GLY A 141 -5.73 -2.43 2.55
N LEU A 142 -6.91 -1.86 2.80
CA LEU A 142 -7.70 -1.16 1.77
C LEU A 142 -6.92 -0.01 1.12
N LYS A 143 -6.27 0.83 1.93
CA LYS A 143 -5.40 1.89 1.43
C LYS A 143 -4.25 1.37 0.56
N GLY A 144 -3.69 0.21 0.90
CA GLY A 144 -2.64 -0.46 0.12
C GLY A 144 -3.09 -0.87 -1.29
N TYR A 145 -4.37 -1.17 -1.45
CA TYR A 145 -5.01 -1.43 -2.75
C TYR A 145 -5.54 -0.18 -3.46
N GLY A 146 -5.35 1.02 -2.89
CA GLY A 146 -5.85 2.27 -3.46
C GLY A 146 -7.23 2.70 -2.96
N GLU A 147 -7.90 1.87 -2.15
CA GLU A 147 -9.22 2.13 -1.57
C GLU A 147 -9.11 2.92 -0.26
N ALA A 148 -8.44 4.07 -0.32
CA ALA A 148 -8.22 4.90 0.85
C ALA A 148 -9.54 5.51 1.38
N ILE A 149 -9.90 5.17 2.62
CA ILE A 149 -11.10 5.69 3.28
C ILE A 149 -10.81 7.06 3.92
N LEU A 150 -11.72 8.02 3.73
CA LEU A 150 -11.65 9.35 4.36
C LEU A 150 -11.59 9.25 5.88
N GLU A 151 -10.73 10.07 6.50
CA GLU A 151 -10.51 10.05 7.96
C GLU A 151 -11.80 10.28 8.75
N GLU A 152 -12.69 11.16 8.30
CA GLU A 152 -14.02 11.35 8.92
C GLU A 152 -14.81 10.02 8.98
N LYS A 153 -14.81 9.24 7.89
CA LYS A 153 -15.52 7.96 7.84
C LYS A 153 -14.88 6.95 8.79
N LEU A 154 -13.56 6.94 8.89
CA LEU A 154 -12.83 6.09 9.83
C LEU A 154 -13.17 6.41 11.28
N VAL A 155 -13.15 7.69 11.65
CA VAL A 155 -13.50 8.18 12.99
C VAL A 155 -14.93 7.80 13.36
N ARG A 156 -15.89 8.07 12.47
CA ARG A 156 -17.29 7.70 12.69
C ARG A 156 -17.41 6.18 12.86
N LYS A 157 -16.79 5.42 11.98
CA LYS A 157 -16.84 3.96 12.02
C LYS A 157 -16.36 3.45 13.36
N LEU A 158 -15.18 3.86 13.82
CA LEU A 158 -14.62 3.42 15.09
C LEU A 158 -15.52 3.78 16.28
N ILE A 159 -16.09 4.99 16.31
CA ILE A 159 -17.04 5.43 17.35
C ILE A 159 -18.29 4.53 17.39
N TYR A 160 -18.86 4.22 16.22
CA TYR A 160 -20.09 3.41 16.15
C TYR A 160 -19.84 1.91 16.35
N SER A 161 -18.60 1.45 16.17
CA SER A 161 -18.17 0.07 16.44
C SER A 161 -17.98 -0.23 17.93
N LEU A 162 -17.97 0.78 18.81
CA LEU A 162 -17.88 0.57 20.26
C LEU A 162 -19.15 -0.10 20.83
N PRO A 163 -19.02 -0.94 21.88
CA PRO A 163 -20.15 -1.60 22.51
C PRO A 163 -20.94 -0.63 23.41
N GLU A 164 -22.14 -1.02 23.82
CA GLU A 164 -23.06 -0.19 24.62
C GLU A 164 -22.44 0.31 25.94
N SER A 165 -21.50 -0.44 26.52
CA SER A 165 -20.76 -0.03 27.73
C SER A 165 -19.91 1.24 27.57
N TRP A 166 -19.77 1.73 26.33
CA TRP A 166 -19.09 2.97 25.98
C TRP A 166 -20.03 4.12 25.63
N ASP A 167 -21.35 3.94 25.69
CA ASP A 167 -22.32 4.95 25.22
C ASP A 167 -22.15 6.31 25.86
N SER A 168 -21.91 6.39 27.17
CA SER A 168 -21.65 7.67 27.84
C SER A 168 -20.42 8.38 27.28
N LYS A 169 -19.36 7.63 26.93
CA LYS A 169 -18.14 8.19 26.33
C LYS A 169 -18.38 8.56 24.86
N ARG A 170 -19.14 7.73 24.13
CA ARG A 170 -19.56 7.96 22.74
C ARG A 170 -20.31 9.29 22.62
N THR A 171 -21.35 9.49 23.42
CA THR A 171 -22.16 10.73 23.45
C THR A 171 -21.29 11.94 23.78
N ALA A 172 -20.45 11.86 24.82
CA ALA A 172 -19.58 12.95 25.19
C ALA A 172 -18.60 13.36 24.08
N ILE A 173 -18.09 12.40 23.28
CA ILE A 173 -17.23 12.71 22.12
C ILE A 173 -18.05 13.40 21.03
N ILE A 174 -19.23 12.86 20.69
CA ILE A 174 -20.10 13.38 19.63
C ILE A 174 -20.54 14.82 19.93
N GLU A 175 -20.84 15.13 21.19
CA GLU A 175 -21.28 16.47 21.60
C GLU A 175 -20.12 17.47 21.70
N ALA A 176 -18.95 17.04 22.17
CA ALA A 176 -17.83 17.94 22.45
C ALA A 176 -16.91 18.17 21.24
N LYS A 177 -16.94 17.31 20.22
CA LYS A 177 -15.98 17.32 19.10
C LYS A 177 -16.70 17.39 17.75
N ASN A 178 -16.10 18.10 16.81
CA ASN A 178 -16.52 18.04 15.41
C ASN A 178 -15.91 16.80 14.74
N LEU A 179 -16.75 15.79 14.46
CA LEU A 179 -16.30 14.52 13.86
C LEU A 179 -15.72 14.66 12.45
N LYS A 180 -16.00 15.77 11.74
CA LYS A 180 -15.41 16.04 10.41
C LYS A 180 -13.94 16.40 10.47
N THR A 181 -13.49 16.95 11.59
CA THR A 181 -12.12 17.45 11.77
C THR A 181 -11.35 16.70 12.84
N LEU A 182 -12.03 15.85 13.62
CA LEU A 182 -11.41 15.00 14.63
C LEU A 182 -10.47 14.00 13.94
N LYS A 183 -9.23 13.92 14.42
CA LYS A 183 -8.26 12.94 13.91
C LYS A 183 -8.42 11.60 14.60
N LEU A 184 -8.04 10.54 13.89
CA LEU A 184 -8.15 9.18 14.40
C LEU A 184 -7.28 8.97 15.67
N ASP A 185 -6.07 9.53 15.68
CA ASP A 185 -5.15 9.46 16.83
C ASP A 185 -5.71 10.19 18.08
N GLU A 186 -6.39 11.32 17.88
CA GLU A 186 -7.04 12.05 18.97
C GLU A 186 -8.21 11.26 19.56
N LEU A 187 -8.99 10.60 18.71
CA LEU A 187 -10.05 9.69 19.14
C LEU A 187 -9.46 8.53 19.96
N MET A 188 -8.40 7.89 19.46
CA MET A 188 -7.72 6.79 20.15
C MET A 188 -7.24 7.22 21.55
N GLY A 189 -6.56 8.35 21.64
CA GLY A 189 -6.09 8.89 22.93
C GLY A 189 -7.23 9.15 23.92
N SER A 190 -8.37 9.66 23.45
CA SER A 190 -9.57 9.89 24.26
C SER A 190 -10.19 8.59 24.79
N LEU A 191 -10.21 7.54 23.97
CA LEU A 191 -10.74 6.22 24.33
C LEU A 191 -9.82 5.49 25.30
N LEU A 192 -8.51 5.47 25.05
CA LEU A 192 -7.51 4.88 25.95
C LEU A 192 -7.52 5.53 27.33
N THR A 193 -7.59 6.86 27.37
CA THR A 193 -7.70 7.61 28.63
C THR A 193 -8.91 7.16 29.44
N ASN A 194 -10.08 6.98 28.79
CA ASN A 194 -11.28 6.50 29.48
C ASN A 194 -11.11 5.06 29.99
N GLN A 195 -10.49 4.18 29.20
CA GLN A 195 -10.22 2.80 29.59
C GLN A 195 -9.34 2.73 30.84
N ILE A 196 -8.26 3.52 30.89
CA ILE A 196 -7.34 3.58 32.04
C ILE A 196 -8.07 4.10 33.29
N MET A 197 -8.91 5.13 33.15
CA MET A 197 -9.69 5.65 34.28
C MET A 197 -10.70 4.63 34.81
N LYS A 198 -11.36 3.85 33.94
CA LYS A 198 -12.30 2.79 34.34
C LYS A 198 -11.62 1.65 35.08
N LYS A 199 -10.37 1.30 34.75
CA LYS A 199 -9.60 0.24 35.44
C LYS A 199 -9.09 0.63 36.84
N LYS A 200 -9.06 1.92 37.17
CA LYS A 200 -8.61 2.43 38.48
C LYS A 200 -9.74 2.58 39.50
N LYS A 201 -11.00 2.42 39.08
CA LYS A 201 -12.18 2.38 39.95
C LYS A 201 -12.48 0.94 40.32
#